data_AF-A0A1T4TFI7-F1
#
_entry.id   AF-A0A1T4TFI7-F1
#
_cell.length_a   1.000
_cell.length_b   1.000
_cell.length_c   1.000
_cell.angle_alpha   90.00
_cell.angle_beta   90.00
_cell.angle_gamma   90.00
#
_symmetry.space_group_name_H-M   'P 1'
#
loop_
_entity.id
_entity.type
_entity.pdbx_description
1 polymer ?
#
loop_
_entity_poly.entity_id
_entity_poly.type
_entity_poly.pdbx_seq_one_letter_code
_entity_poly.pdbx_strand_id
1 'polypeptide(L)'
;MTEKPSDKPFETPYPTYDVLGKWDSPSFNDQTRRVVADRLSNPPARRFLEEAEFALLRAVIDVILPQPERDEDRRIPVEAFIDEMLFANRGSGTRYADAPPMREAWRRGLAGIEQEARRRHGKGFESLSNDRKQALLHAIDQGDVDPQAWEGLKPQRFFRHVLLKESVKIYYAHPYAWNEIGFGGPASPRGYVRLGSDMRDPWEAREERIPQKTERLSRAGSFRMPSSGRAPLKAAHPTSSVPANGCRWPSLRKTRRSTS
;
A
#
# COMPACT_ATOMS: atom_id res chain seq x y z
N MET A 1 -27.79 -2.65 -19.50
CA MET A 1 -26.79 -3.74 -19.70
C MET A 1 -25.68 -3.50 -18.70
N THR A 2 -25.78 -4.12 -17.54
CA THR A 2 -24.72 -4.10 -16.52
C THR A 2 -23.62 -5.03 -17.00
N GLU A 3 -22.47 -4.46 -17.35
CA GLU A 3 -21.24 -5.22 -17.62
C GLU A 3 -20.98 -6.09 -16.38
N LYS A 4 -20.99 -7.42 -16.54
CA LYS A 4 -20.54 -8.33 -15.49
C LYS A 4 -19.11 -7.93 -15.14
N PRO A 5 -18.70 -7.89 -13.86
CA PRO A 5 -17.31 -7.71 -13.51
C PRO A 5 -16.50 -8.73 -14.30
N SER A 6 -15.52 -8.23 -15.03
CA SER A 6 -14.65 -9.01 -15.90
C SER A 6 -13.93 -10.03 -15.03
N ASP A 7 -14.30 -11.30 -15.15
CA ASP A 7 -13.67 -12.48 -14.55
C ASP A 7 -12.27 -12.76 -15.13
N LYS A 8 -11.61 -11.72 -15.66
CA LYS A 8 -10.30 -11.82 -16.26
C LYS A 8 -9.26 -11.76 -15.15
N PRO A 9 -8.31 -12.70 -15.12
CA PRO A 9 -7.21 -12.66 -14.18
C PRO A 9 -6.45 -11.35 -14.32
N PHE A 10 -5.85 -10.89 -13.22
CA PHE A 10 -4.97 -9.74 -13.27
C PHE A 10 -3.76 -10.03 -14.18
N GLU A 11 -3.59 -9.23 -15.22
CA GLU A 11 -2.43 -9.30 -16.12
C GLU A 11 -1.50 -8.10 -15.86
N THR A 12 -0.30 -8.38 -15.35
CA THR A 12 0.72 -7.34 -15.16
C THR A 12 1.16 -6.74 -16.51
N PRO A 13 1.37 -5.40 -16.58
CA PRO A 13 2.01 -4.77 -17.74
C PRO A 13 3.48 -5.13 -17.94
N TYR A 14 4.10 -5.84 -16.98
CA TYR A 14 5.52 -6.15 -16.92
C TYR A 14 5.78 -7.67 -16.84
N PRO A 15 5.28 -8.48 -17.79
CA PRO A 15 5.27 -9.94 -17.69
C PRO A 15 6.67 -10.57 -17.66
N THR A 16 7.69 -9.89 -18.19
CA THR A 16 9.08 -10.37 -18.26
C THR A 16 9.97 -9.80 -17.15
N TYR A 17 9.45 -8.87 -16.34
CA TYR A 17 10.26 -8.17 -15.36
C TYR A 17 10.38 -8.98 -14.07
N ASP A 18 11.63 -9.20 -13.66
CA ASP A 18 11.96 -9.79 -12.37
C ASP A 18 12.93 -8.91 -11.58
N VAL A 19 12.44 -8.33 -10.49
CA VAL A 19 13.22 -7.52 -9.57
C VAL A 19 14.29 -8.34 -8.85
N LEU A 20 14.08 -9.65 -8.65
CA LEU A 20 15.06 -10.51 -7.99
C LEU A 20 16.25 -10.83 -8.89
N GLY A 21 16.11 -10.74 -10.22
CA GLY A 21 17.24 -10.78 -11.16
C GLY A 21 18.29 -9.68 -10.93
N LYS A 22 17.98 -8.67 -10.10
CA LYS A 22 18.92 -7.61 -9.69
C LYS A 22 19.75 -7.97 -8.46
N TRP A 23 19.61 -9.18 -7.90
CA TRP A 23 20.20 -9.58 -6.62
C TRP A 23 21.68 -9.22 -6.48
N ASP A 24 22.48 -9.54 -7.50
CA ASP A 24 23.93 -9.33 -7.51
C ASP A 24 24.34 -7.98 -8.10
N SER A 25 23.38 -7.14 -8.46
CA SER A 25 23.66 -5.80 -8.99
C SER A 25 23.86 -4.77 -7.87
N PRO A 26 24.43 -3.58 -8.20
CA PRO A 26 24.49 -2.46 -7.28
C PRO A 26 23.11 -1.93 -6.84
N SER A 27 22.00 -2.38 -7.43
CA SER A 27 20.67 -1.94 -7.02
C SER A 27 20.29 -2.45 -5.62
N PHE A 28 20.87 -3.57 -5.16
CA PHE A 28 20.71 -4.04 -3.79
C PHE A 28 22.05 -3.92 -3.06
N ASN A 29 22.02 -3.30 -1.87
CA ASN A 29 23.11 -3.44 -0.89
C ASN A 29 22.80 -4.61 0.05
N ASP A 30 23.72 -4.91 0.96
CA ASP A 30 23.59 -6.05 1.87
C ASP A 30 22.39 -5.92 2.82
N GLN A 31 22.03 -4.71 3.21
CA GLN A 31 20.84 -4.46 4.02
C GLN A 31 19.55 -4.79 3.24
N THR A 32 19.44 -4.33 2.00
CA THR A 32 18.30 -4.64 1.13
C THR A 32 18.22 -6.14 0.88
N ARG A 33 19.35 -6.81 0.54
CA ARG A 33 19.39 -8.28 0.38
C ARG A 33 18.90 -8.99 1.63
N ARG A 34 19.37 -8.59 2.81
CA ARG A 34 18.95 -9.19 4.08
C ARG A 34 17.45 -9.06 4.31
N VAL A 35 16.88 -7.87 4.14
CA VAL A 35 15.43 -7.62 4.36
C VAL A 35 14.58 -8.35 3.33
N VAL A 36 15.03 -8.38 2.07
CA VAL A 36 14.33 -9.10 0.99
C VAL A 36 14.39 -10.61 1.20
N ALA A 37 15.55 -11.16 1.54
CA ALA A 37 15.70 -12.59 1.85
C ALA A 37 14.81 -13.03 3.01
N ASP A 38 14.81 -12.25 4.10
CA ASP A 38 13.99 -12.51 5.28
C ASP A 38 12.50 -12.50 4.92
N ARG A 39 12.06 -11.52 4.13
CA ARG A 39 10.67 -11.45 3.68
C ARG A 39 10.25 -12.61 2.77
N LEU A 40 11.17 -13.10 1.92
CA LEU A 40 10.91 -14.23 1.02
C LEU A 40 10.89 -15.57 1.75
N SER A 41 11.76 -15.76 2.74
CA SER A 41 12.05 -17.10 3.31
C SER A 41 11.49 -17.29 4.72
N ASN A 42 11.20 -16.21 5.44
CA ASN A 42 10.83 -16.25 6.86
C ASN A 42 9.48 -15.54 7.13
N PRO A 43 8.37 -15.95 6.50
CA PRO A 43 7.07 -15.41 6.87
C PRO A 43 6.75 -15.69 8.36
N PRO A 44 6.19 -14.73 9.11
CA PRO A 44 5.89 -14.92 10.52
C PRO A 44 4.86 -16.03 10.74
N ALA A 45 4.95 -16.73 11.87
CA ALA A 45 3.90 -17.64 12.30
C ALA A 45 2.71 -16.86 12.90
N ARG A 46 1.49 -17.43 12.82
CA ARG A 46 0.30 -16.92 13.51
C ARG A 46 0.51 -16.92 15.03
N ARG A 47 0.26 -15.78 15.68
CA ARG A 47 0.50 -15.51 17.10
C ARG A 47 -0.60 -14.70 17.79
N PHE A 48 -1.34 -13.85 17.07
CA PHE A 48 -2.34 -12.96 17.69
C PHE A 48 -3.78 -13.36 17.39
N LEU A 49 -4.11 -13.57 16.12
CA LEU A 49 -5.42 -13.97 15.62
C LEU A 49 -5.66 -15.43 15.96
N GLU A 50 -6.90 -15.75 16.26
CA GLU A 50 -7.36 -17.13 16.35
C GLU A 50 -7.32 -17.80 14.96
N GLU A 51 -7.38 -19.12 14.92
CA GLU A 51 -7.29 -19.87 13.67
C GLU A 51 -8.38 -19.48 12.67
N ALA A 52 -9.63 -19.34 13.15
CA ALA A 52 -10.75 -18.90 12.33
C ALA A 52 -10.60 -17.43 11.86
N GLU A 53 -10.11 -16.54 12.72
CA GLU A 53 -9.87 -15.13 12.35
C GLU A 53 -8.77 -15.01 11.28
N PHE A 54 -7.73 -15.82 11.40
CA PHE A 54 -6.62 -15.85 10.44
C PHE A 54 -7.05 -16.41 9.09
N ALA A 55 -7.82 -17.50 9.08
CA ALA A 55 -8.37 -18.10 7.87
C ALA A 55 -9.35 -17.14 7.16
N LEU A 56 -10.23 -16.47 7.94
CA LEU A 56 -11.08 -15.41 7.44
C LEU A 56 -10.29 -14.26 6.81
N LEU A 57 -9.26 -13.75 7.50
CA LEU A 57 -8.42 -12.68 6.97
C LEU A 57 -7.76 -13.11 5.66
N ARG A 58 -7.20 -14.33 5.61
CA ARG A 58 -6.63 -14.90 4.39
C ARG A 58 -7.63 -14.91 3.23
N ALA A 59 -8.85 -15.38 3.47
CA ALA A 59 -9.91 -15.40 2.46
C ALA A 59 -10.34 -14.00 2.01
N VAL A 60 -10.29 -12.99 2.89
CA VAL A 60 -10.54 -11.59 2.54
C VAL A 60 -9.40 -11.04 1.68
N ILE A 61 -8.15 -11.33 2.03
CA ILE A 61 -6.96 -10.95 1.26
C ILE A 61 -7.03 -11.50 -0.17
N ASP A 62 -7.44 -12.76 -0.33
CA ASP A 62 -7.57 -13.41 -1.64
C ASP A 62 -8.60 -12.74 -2.56
N VAL A 63 -9.52 -11.95 -2.00
CA VAL A 63 -10.56 -11.23 -2.76
C VAL A 63 -10.11 -9.81 -3.12
N ILE A 64 -9.35 -9.14 -2.25
CA ILE A 64 -9.01 -7.71 -2.41
C ILE A 64 -7.64 -7.47 -3.04
N LEU A 65 -6.79 -8.50 -3.15
CA LEU A 65 -5.45 -8.44 -3.73
C LEU A 65 -5.26 -9.53 -4.79
N PRO A 66 -4.37 -9.32 -5.78
CA PRO A 66 -4.11 -10.30 -6.85
C PRO A 66 -3.28 -11.48 -6.32
N GLN A 67 -3.97 -12.37 -5.61
CA GLN A 67 -3.46 -13.59 -5.00
C GLN A 67 -3.91 -14.87 -5.72
N PRO A 68 -5.17 -15.00 -6.20
CA PRO A 68 -5.67 -16.27 -6.73
C PRO A 68 -4.91 -16.80 -7.96
N GLU A 69 -4.23 -15.93 -8.71
CA GLU A 69 -3.39 -16.31 -9.85
C GLU A 69 -2.00 -16.80 -9.46
N ARG A 70 -1.62 -16.69 -8.18
CA ARG A 70 -0.31 -17.11 -7.67
C ARG A 70 -0.40 -18.55 -7.18
N ASP A 71 0.60 -19.35 -7.55
CA ASP A 71 0.85 -20.63 -6.90
C ASP A 71 1.06 -20.41 -5.38
N GLU A 72 0.73 -21.40 -4.55
CA GLU A 72 0.78 -21.27 -3.08
C GLU A 72 2.17 -20.88 -2.57
N ASP A 73 3.25 -21.37 -3.22
CA ASP A 73 4.63 -21.01 -2.92
C ASP A 73 4.99 -19.56 -3.27
N ARG A 74 4.21 -18.91 -4.13
CA ARG A 74 4.36 -17.52 -4.56
C ARG A 74 3.26 -16.59 -4.04
N ARG A 75 2.32 -17.11 -3.27
CA ARG A 75 1.28 -16.34 -2.59
C ARG A 75 1.93 -15.45 -1.54
N ILE A 76 1.60 -14.16 -1.54
CA ILE A 76 2.19 -13.22 -0.58
C ILE A 76 1.45 -13.37 0.75
N PRO A 77 2.10 -13.74 1.86
CA PRO A 77 1.41 -14.09 3.12
C PRO A 77 1.04 -12.83 3.92
N VAL A 78 0.17 -11.98 3.36
CA VAL A 78 -0.24 -10.69 3.92
C VAL A 78 -0.85 -10.88 5.32
N GLU A 79 -1.69 -11.88 5.49
CA GLU A 79 -2.33 -12.21 6.76
C GLU A 79 -1.31 -12.50 7.88
N ALA A 80 -0.17 -13.13 7.57
CA ALA A 80 0.88 -13.44 8.52
C ALA A 80 1.59 -12.18 9.03
N PHE A 81 1.85 -11.22 8.13
CA PHE A 81 2.46 -9.94 8.52
C PHE A 81 1.47 -9.02 9.24
N ILE A 82 0.17 -9.09 8.93
CA ILE A 82 -0.87 -8.40 9.71
C ILE A 82 -0.92 -8.98 11.12
N ASP A 83 -0.95 -10.32 11.25
CA ASP A 83 -0.97 -10.99 12.54
C ASP A 83 0.23 -10.63 13.42
N GLU A 84 1.46 -10.67 12.87
CA GLU A 84 2.67 -10.28 13.59
C GLU A 84 2.68 -8.79 13.94
N MET A 85 2.11 -7.92 13.10
CA MET A 85 1.91 -6.51 13.40
C MET A 85 0.96 -6.33 14.60
N LEU A 86 -0.13 -7.10 14.67
CA LEU A 86 -1.06 -7.10 15.79
C LEU A 86 -0.42 -7.69 17.04
N PHE A 87 0.32 -8.79 16.93
CA PHE A 87 1.05 -9.42 18.03
C PHE A 87 2.07 -8.47 18.65
N ALA A 88 2.81 -7.72 17.84
CA ALA A 88 3.75 -6.71 18.31
C ALA A 88 3.09 -5.37 18.70
N ASN A 89 1.78 -5.23 18.52
CA ASN A 89 1.01 -4.01 18.76
C ASN A 89 1.54 -2.77 17.99
N ARG A 90 2.00 -2.97 16.76
CA ARG A 90 2.63 -1.91 15.94
C ARG A 90 1.61 -1.22 15.05
N GLY A 91 1.15 -0.03 15.44
CA GLY A 91 0.22 0.77 14.63
C GLY A 91 0.88 1.87 13.79
N SER A 92 0.06 2.59 13.02
CA SER A 92 0.46 3.79 12.26
C SER A 92 0.82 5.01 13.13
N GLY A 93 0.66 4.90 14.45
CA GLY A 93 0.78 6.03 15.39
C GLY A 93 -0.40 7.01 15.36
N THR A 94 -1.41 6.80 14.50
CA THR A 94 -2.60 7.65 14.40
C THR A 94 -3.87 6.80 14.34
N ARG A 95 -4.96 7.28 14.96
CA ARG A 95 -6.30 6.68 14.87
C ARG A 95 -7.36 7.77 14.92
N TYR A 96 -8.55 7.48 14.41
CA TYR A 96 -9.70 8.34 14.62
C TYR A 96 -10.07 8.37 16.10
N ALA A 97 -10.58 9.51 16.58
CA ALA A 97 -10.94 9.69 17.99
C ALA A 97 -11.97 8.66 18.47
N ASP A 98 -12.94 8.36 17.62
CA ASP A 98 -14.02 7.38 17.81
C ASP A 98 -13.67 5.96 17.36
N ALA A 99 -12.43 5.70 16.89
CA ALA A 99 -11.99 4.34 16.57
C ALA A 99 -11.36 3.68 17.80
N PRO A 100 -11.67 2.39 18.07
CA PRO A 100 -11.02 1.64 19.13
C PRO A 100 -9.52 1.44 18.83
N PRO A 101 -8.72 1.02 19.82
CA PRO A 101 -7.35 0.57 19.59
C PRO A 101 -7.27 -0.48 18.48
N MET A 102 -6.16 -0.49 17.74
CA MET A 102 -6.01 -1.28 16.50
C MET A 102 -6.35 -2.76 16.68
N ARG A 103 -5.84 -3.42 17.72
CA ARG A 103 -6.13 -4.84 18.00
C ARG A 103 -7.63 -5.13 18.14
N GLU A 104 -8.33 -4.26 18.84
CA GLU A 104 -9.78 -4.37 19.03
C GLU A 104 -10.53 -4.06 17.73
N ALA A 105 -10.08 -3.04 16.97
CA ALA A 105 -10.65 -2.75 15.66
C ALA A 105 -10.58 -3.96 14.71
N TRP A 106 -9.46 -4.68 14.70
CA TRP A 106 -9.28 -5.89 13.89
C TRP A 106 -10.21 -7.03 14.31
N ARG A 107 -10.29 -7.34 15.62
CA ARG A 107 -11.20 -8.39 16.10
C ARG A 107 -12.66 -8.08 15.79
N ARG A 108 -13.12 -6.86 16.13
CA ARG A 108 -14.50 -6.42 15.85
C ARG A 108 -14.78 -6.39 14.35
N GLY A 109 -13.82 -5.93 13.54
CA GLY A 109 -13.98 -5.85 12.10
C GLY A 109 -14.06 -7.21 11.40
N LEU A 110 -13.22 -8.17 11.81
CA LEU A 110 -13.29 -9.56 11.32
C LEU A 110 -14.59 -10.24 11.77
N ALA A 111 -14.99 -10.07 13.03
CA ALA A 111 -16.27 -10.56 13.52
C ALA A 111 -17.46 -9.96 12.74
N GLY A 112 -17.41 -8.66 12.42
CA GLY A 112 -18.43 -7.99 11.61
C GLY A 112 -18.55 -8.55 10.19
N ILE A 113 -17.41 -8.83 9.52
CA ILE A 113 -17.39 -9.49 8.20
C ILE A 113 -18.05 -10.88 8.26
N GLU A 114 -17.68 -11.69 9.24
CA GLU A 114 -18.20 -13.05 9.41
C GLU A 114 -19.69 -13.06 9.74
N GLN A 115 -20.14 -12.16 10.62
CA GLN A 115 -21.56 -12.00 10.94
C GLN A 115 -22.37 -11.55 9.72
N GLU A 116 -21.84 -10.62 8.93
CA GLU A 116 -22.50 -10.16 7.70
C GLU A 116 -22.65 -11.29 6.68
N ALA A 117 -21.63 -12.16 6.57
CA ALA A 117 -21.67 -13.34 5.70
C ALA A 117 -22.77 -14.31 6.14
N ARG A 118 -22.81 -14.64 7.44
CA ARG A 118 -23.83 -15.54 8.01
C ARG A 118 -25.23 -14.95 7.85
N ARG A 119 -25.41 -13.66 8.09
CA ARG A 119 -26.69 -12.97 8.00
C ARG A 119 -27.23 -12.94 6.56
N ARG A 120 -26.40 -12.60 5.57
CA ARG A 120 -26.84 -12.49 4.16
C ARG A 120 -26.97 -13.83 3.46
N HIS A 121 -26.16 -14.83 3.85
CA HIS A 121 -25.97 -16.04 3.05
C HIS A 121 -26.10 -17.35 3.83
N GLY A 122 -26.31 -17.30 5.15
CA GLY A 122 -26.41 -18.49 6.02
C GLY A 122 -25.11 -19.28 6.16
N LYS A 123 -23.98 -18.72 5.73
CA LYS A 123 -22.65 -19.37 5.70
C LYS A 123 -21.57 -18.39 6.14
N GLY A 124 -20.46 -18.90 6.68
CA GLY A 124 -19.27 -18.09 6.94
C GLY A 124 -18.64 -17.58 5.65
N PHE A 125 -17.88 -16.50 5.75
CA PHE A 125 -17.33 -15.78 4.58
C PHE A 125 -16.46 -16.70 3.70
N GLU A 126 -15.64 -17.55 4.33
CA GLU A 126 -14.74 -18.47 3.63
C GLU A 126 -15.47 -19.43 2.68
N SER A 127 -16.68 -19.85 3.07
CA SER A 127 -17.53 -20.80 2.33
C SER A 127 -18.37 -20.15 1.22
N LEU A 128 -18.26 -18.84 1.01
CA LEU A 128 -18.95 -18.13 -0.06
C LEU A 128 -18.22 -18.31 -1.40
N SER A 129 -18.96 -18.23 -2.51
CA SER A 129 -18.37 -18.08 -3.84
C SER A 129 -17.65 -16.73 -3.96
N ASN A 130 -16.67 -16.61 -4.86
CA ASN A 130 -15.91 -15.37 -5.05
C ASN A 130 -16.82 -14.17 -5.36
N ASP A 131 -17.83 -14.32 -6.23
CA ASP A 131 -18.82 -13.26 -6.50
C ASP A 131 -19.54 -12.77 -5.24
N ARG A 132 -19.88 -13.70 -4.33
CA ARG A 132 -20.55 -13.37 -3.08
C ARG A 132 -19.59 -12.73 -2.08
N LYS A 133 -18.34 -13.18 -2.02
CA LYS A 133 -17.29 -12.53 -1.22
C LYS A 133 -17.08 -11.09 -1.69
N GLN A 134 -16.93 -10.87 -2.99
CA GLN A 134 -16.79 -9.54 -3.58
C GLN A 134 -18.01 -8.65 -3.31
N ALA A 135 -19.22 -9.15 -3.54
CA ALA A 135 -20.45 -8.41 -3.29
C ALA A 135 -20.60 -8.01 -1.80
N LEU A 136 -20.22 -8.91 -0.89
CA LEU A 136 -20.25 -8.62 0.55
C LEU A 136 -19.23 -7.55 0.94
N LEU A 137 -17.97 -7.68 0.50
CA LEU A 137 -16.96 -6.66 0.77
C LEU A 137 -17.31 -5.30 0.14
N HIS A 138 -17.94 -5.31 -1.03
CA HIS A 138 -18.48 -4.10 -1.65
C HIS A 138 -19.60 -3.47 -0.80
N ALA A 139 -20.52 -4.27 -0.25
CA ALA A 139 -21.56 -3.77 0.64
C ALA A 139 -20.98 -3.13 1.92
N ILE A 140 -19.94 -3.74 2.51
CA ILE A 140 -19.17 -3.16 3.62
C ILE A 140 -18.56 -1.81 3.22
N ASP A 141 -17.95 -1.75 2.03
CA ASP A 141 -17.37 -0.51 1.49
C ASP A 141 -18.40 0.59 1.24
N GLN A 142 -19.64 0.24 0.92
CA GLN A 142 -20.75 1.18 0.80
C GLN A 142 -21.42 1.51 2.15
N GLY A 143 -21.06 0.80 3.23
CA GLY A 143 -21.73 0.92 4.52
C GLY A 143 -23.15 0.32 4.54
N ASP A 144 -23.53 -0.42 3.51
CA ASP A 144 -24.75 -1.22 3.47
C ASP A 144 -24.51 -2.49 4.27
N VAL A 145 -24.62 -2.44 5.59
CA VAL A 145 -24.46 -3.58 6.51
C VAL A 145 -25.35 -3.39 7.73
N ASP A 146 -25.51 -4.42 8.55
CA ASP A 146 -26.16 -4.28 9.86
C ASP A 146 -25.20 -3.59 10.85
N PRO A 147 -25.49 -2.37 11.34
CA PRO A 147 -24.61 -1.69 12.29
C PRO A 147 -24.41 -2.44 13.62
N GLN A 148 -25.36 -3.30 14.01
CA GLN A 148 -25.27 -4.05 15.27
C GLN A 148 -24.14 -5.08 15.23
N ALA A 149 -23.88 -5.69 14.06
CA ALA A 149 -22.84 -6.69 13.87
C ALA A 149 -21.41 -6.13 14.06
N TRP A 150 -21.26 -4.81 14.10
CA TRP A 150 -19.96 -4.13 14.15
C TRP A 150 -19.65 -3.52 15.52
N GLU A 151 -20.53 -3.68 16.52
CA GLU A 151 -20.29 -3.26 17.90
C GLU A 151 -19.78 -1.81 18.03
N GLY A 152 -20.40 -0.88 17.29
CA GLY A 152 -20.02 0.53 17.26
C GLY A 152 -18.78 0.87 16.41
N LEU A 153 -18.11 -0.12 15.83
CA LEU A 153 -17.09 0.09 14.81
C LEU A 153 -17.76 0.55 13.51
N LYS A 154 -17.21 1.59 12.87
CA LYS A 154 -17.70 2.07 11.57
C LYS A 154 -17.20 1.15 10.45
N PRO A 155 -18.06 0.39 9.75
CA PRO A 155 -17.67 -0.68 8.83
C PRO A 155 -16.79 -0.19 7.67
N GLN A 156 -17.29 0.81 6.92
CA GLN A 156 -16.58 1.40 5.79
C GLN A 156 -15.21 1.96 6.19
N ARG A 157 -15.12 2.56 7.38
CA ARG A 157 -13.86 3.13 7.89
C ARG A 157 -12.86 2.05 8.25
N PHE A 158 -13.30 1.00 8.95
CA PHE A 158 -12.45 -0.16 9.21
C PHE A 158 -11.94 -0.75 7.90
N PHE A 159 -12.85 -1.01 6.95
CA PHE A 159 -12.51 -1.61 5.67
C PHE A 159 -11.48 -0.78 4.89
N ARG A 160 -11.73 0.52 4.67
CA ARG A 160 -10.83 1.39 3.88
C ARG A 160 -9.55 1.78 4.61
N HIS A 161 -9.66 2.24 5.85
CA HIS A 161 -8.56 2.94 6.51
C HIS A 161 -7.74 2.04 7.45
N VAL A 162 -8.20 0.82 7.71
CA VAL A 162 -7.48 -0.17 8.52
C VAL A 162 -7.14 -1.39 7.65
N LEU A 163 -8.15 -2.14 7.22
CA LEU A 163 -7.96 -3.43 6.54
C LEU A 163 -7.25 -3.24 5.19
N LEU A 164 -7.83 -2.49 4.25
CA LEU A 164 -7.25 -2.26 2.93
C LEU A 164 -5.89 -1.57 3.02
N LYS A 165 -5.79 -0.53 3.85
CA LYS A 165 -4.56 0.25 4.00
C LYS A 165 -3.37 -0.60 4.46
N GLU A 166 -3.53 -1.40 5.52
CA GLU A 166 -2.44 -2.25 6.01
C GLU A 166 -2.18 -3.42 5.05
N SER A 167 -3.22 -3.99 4.43
CA SER A 167 -3.09 -5.07 3.45
C SER A 167 -2.25 -4.65 2.25
N VAL A 168 -2.60 -3.51 1.62
CA VAL A 168 -1.88 -2.96 0.45
C VAL A 168 -0.44 -2.58 0.81
N LYS A 169 -0.23 -1.98 1.99
CA LYS A 169 1.11 -1.62 2.47
C LYS A 169 2.01 -2.83 2.62
N ILE A 170 1.50 -3.93 3.19
CA ILE A 170 2.26 -5.18 3.34
C ILE A 170 2.47 -5.84 1.97
N TYR A 171 1.44 -5.89 1.14
CA TYR A 171 1.47 -6.49 -0.19
C TYR A 171 2.58 -5.89 -1.06
N TYR A 172 2.56 -4.57 -1.26
CA TYR A 172 3.57 -3.85 -2.06
C TYR A 172 4.91 -3.68 -1.35
N ALA A 173 5.08 -4.25 -0.15
CA ALA A 173 6.40 -4.43 0.43
C ALA A 173 7.07 -5.72 -0.09
N HIS A 174 6.34 -6.65 -0.70
CA HIS A 174 6.87 -7.92 -1.17
C HIS A 174 7.48 -7.81 -2.59
N PRO A 175 8.68 -8.38 -2.85
CA PRO A 175 9.31 -8.33 -4.17
C PRO A 175 8.45 -8.88 -5.31
N TYR A 176 7.65 -9.91 -5.05
CA TYR A 176 6.75 -10.44 -6.07
C TYR A 176 5.65 -9.45 -6.49
N ALA A 177 5.20 -8.57 -5.59
CA ALA A 177 4.27 -7.49 -5.95
C ALA A 177 4.99 -6.36 -6.70
N TRP A 178 6.30 -6.17 -6.48
CA TRP A 178 7.08 -5.19 -7.24
C TRP A 178 7.14 -5.53 -8.73
N ASN A 179 7.24 -6.82 -9.05
CA ASN A 179 7.20 -7.29 -10.44
C ASN A 179 5.91 -6.86 -11.14
N GLU A 180 4.77 -6.95 -10.45
CA GLU A 180 3.45 -6.63 -11.01
C GLU A 180 3.32 -5.18 -11.50
N ILE A 181 3.96 -4.26 -10.78
CA ILE A 181 3.89 -2.81 -11.05
C ILE A 181 5.18 -2.27 -11.66
N GLY A 182 6.14 -3.14 -11.99
CA GLY A 182 7.43 -2.75 -12.56
C GLY A 182 8.32 -1.98 -11.58
N PHE A 183 8.08 -2.09 -10.28
CA PHE A 183 8.83 -1.36 -9.28
C PHE A 183 10.27 -1.90 -9.18
N GLY A 184 11.22 -0.97 -9.27
CA GLY A 184 12.66 -1.23 -9.26
C GLY A 184 13.24 -1.78 -7.96
N GLY A 185 12.46 -1.74 -6.87
CA GLY A 185 12.94 -1.86 -5.50
C GLY A 185 13.30 -0.50 -4.89
N PRO A 186 13.74 -0.47 -3.62
CA PRO A 186 14.11 0.77 -2.94
C PRO A 186 15.17 1.56 -3.71
N ALA A 187 15.11 2.89 -3.64
CA ALA A 187 16.08 3.76 -4.31
C ALA A 187 17.52 3.55 -3.79
N SER A 188 17.71 3.13 -2.54
CA SER A 188 19.06 2.86 -2.01
C SER A 188 19.59 1.50 -2.47
N PRO A 189 20.87 1.39 -2.86
CA PRO A 189 21.92 2.43 -2.79
C PRO A 189 22.10 3.21 -4.10
N ARG A 190 21.53 2.74 -5.22
CA ARG A 190 21.86 3.21 -6.57
C ARG A 190 21.21 4.54 -6.95
N GLY A 191 20.02 4.81 -6.43
CA GLY A 191 19.13 5.91 -6.81
C GLY A 191 18.36 5.63 -8.10
N TYR A 192 17.31 6.41 -8.32
CA TYR A 192 16.67 6.59 -9.64
C TYR A 192 17.22 7.89 -10.23
N VAL A 193 17.90 7.83 -11.38
CA VAL A 193 18.62 9.00 -11.93
C VAL A 193 17.89 9.65 -13.10
N ARG A 194 17.05 8.89 -13.81
CA ARG A 194 16.26 9.39 -14.94
C ARG A 194 14.85 9.77 -14.50
N LEU A 195 14.69 11.00 -14.02
CA LEU A 195 13.43 11.50 -13.47
C LEU A 195 12.53 12.25 -14.48
N GLY A 196 12.92 12.32 -15.76
CA GLY A 196 12.13 12.99 -16.81
C GLY A 196 10.92 12.15 -17.25
N SER A 197 9.91 12.79 -17.83
CA SER A 197 8.76 12.08 -18.41
C SER A 197 9.19 11.07 -19.46
N ASP A 198 8.63 9.86 -19.40
CA ASP A 198 8.97 8.70 -20.25
C ASP A 198 10.47 8.30 -20.24
N MET A 199 11.25 8.84 -19.30
CA MET A 199 12.64 8.43 -19.08
C MET A 199 12.66 7.28 -18.07
N ARG A 200 13.54 6.32 -18.32
CA ARG A 200 13.76 5.15 -17.45
C ARG A 200 15.22 4.82 -17.45
N ASP A 201 15.72 4.42 -16.29
CA ASP A 201 17.02 3.79 -16.20
C ASP A 201 17.02 2.44 -16.93
N PRO A 202 18.15 2.00 -17.50
CA PRO A 202 18.21 0.76 -18.29
C PRO A 202 17.81 -0.50 -17.50
N TRP A 203 17.81 -0.42 -16.18
CA TRP A 203 17.45 -1.50 -15.26
C TRP A 203 16.00 -1.41 -14.76
N GLU A 204 15.28 -0.33 -15.07
CA GLU A 204 13.85 -0.21 -14.74
C GLU A 204 12.99 -1.08 -15.66
N ALA A 205 11.83 -1.50 -15.15
CA ALA A 205 10.93 -2.35 -15.89
C ALA A 205 10.43 -1.66 -17.17
N ARG A 206 10.32 -2.43 -18.24
CA ARG A 206 9.72 -1.96 -19.49
C ARG A 206 8.29 -2.45 -19.56
N GLU A 207 7.35 -1.53 -19.66
CA GLU A 207 5.96 -1.87 -19.95
C GLU A 207 5.84 -2.50 -21.36
N GLU A 208 5.21 -3.66 -21.45
CA GLU A 208 5.03 -4.44 -22.69
C GLU A 208 3.58 -4.44 -23.19
N ARG A 209 2.65 -3.89 -22.40
CA ARG A 209 1.22 -3.83 -22.70
C ARG A 209 0.86 -2.65 -23.62
N ILE A 210 -0.21 -2.84 -24.41
CA ILE A 210 -0.89 -1.73 -25.10
C ILE A 210 -1.61 -0.84 -24.05
N PRO A 211 -1.35 0.48 -24.02
CA PRO A 211 -1.95 1.39 -23.05
C PRO A 211 -3.46 1.24 -22.95
N GLN A 212 -3.98 1.30 -21.73
CA GLN A 212 -5.41 1.21 -21.49
C GLN A 212 -6.16 2.33 -22.22
N LYS A 213 -7.45 2.13 -22.52
CA LYS A 213 -8.26 3.12 -23.25
C LYS A 213 -8.28 4.49 -22.55
N THR A 214 -8.18 4.50 -21.22
CA THR A 214 -8.08 5.67 -20.33
C THR A 214 -6.74 6.41 -20.41
N GLU A 215 -5.65 5.73 -20.80
CA GLU A 215 -4.29 6.29 -20.92
C GLU A 215 -4.03 6.91 -22.30
N ARG A 216 -4.91 6.70 -23.28
CA ARG A 216 -4.80 7.32 -24.62
C ARG A 216 -4.99 8.85 -24.63
N LEU A 217 -5.43 9.45 -23.52
CA LEU A 217 -5.76 10.88 -23.46
C LEU A 217 -4.54 11.82 -23.38
N SER A 218 -3.32 11.32 -23.26
CA SER A 218 -2.11 12.16 -23.13
C SER A 218 -1.23 12.23 -24.38
N ARG A 219 -1.35 11.30 -25.35
CA ARG A 219 -0.50 11.32 -26.57
C ARG A 219 -1.00 12.24 -27.69
N ALA A 220 -2.23 12.75 -27.62
CA ALA A 220 -2.76 13.71 -28.60
C ALA A 220 -2.37 15.17 -28.30
N GLY A 221 -1.79 15.45 -27.14
CA GLY A 221 -1.40 16.79 -26.70
C GLY A 221 0.09 16.90 -26.50
N SER A 222 0.89 16.80 -27.57
CA SER A 222 2.27 17.29 -27.56
C SER A 222 2.23 18.80 -27.33
N PHE A 223 2.25 19.23 -26.08
CA PHE A 223 2.56 20.62 -25.74
C PHE A 223 4.03 20.86 -26.07
N ARG A 224 4.31 21.35 -27.29
CA ARG A 224 5.60 21.95 -27.63
C ARG A 224 5.74 23.20 -26.76
N MET A 225 6.64 23.15 -25.78
CA MET A 225 7.12 24.37 -25.13
C MET A 225 7.69 25.29 -26.22
N PRO A 226 7.20 26.52 -26.40
CA PRO A 226 7.83 27.45 -27.32
C PRO A 226 9.23 27.76 -26.81
N SER A 227 10.23 27.64 -27.68
CA SER A 227 11.60 28.07 -27.40
C SER A 227 11.57 29.58 -27.14
N SER A 228 11.68 30.00 -25.87
CA SER A 228 11.92 31.39 -25.55
C SER A 228 13.32 31.75 -26.05
N GLY A 229 13.36 32.56 -27.10
CA GLY A 229 14.57 33.18 -27.60
C GLY A 229 15.25 33.93 -26.45
N ARG A 230 16.53 33.61 -26.23
CA ARG A 230 17.39 34.31 -25.29
C ARG A 230 17.61 35.74 -25.79
N ALA A 231 16.91 36.72 -25.22
CA ALA A 231 17.33 38.11 -25.28
C ALA A 231 18.35 38.36 -24.15
N PRO A 232 19.49 39.03 -24.40
CA PRO A 232 20.49 39.27 -23.37
C PRO A 232 19.98 40.33 -22.38
N LEU A 233 19.89 39.96 -21.11
CA LEU A 233 19.63 40.91 -20.01
C LEU A 233 20.86 41.80 -19.83
N LYS A 234 20.71 43.09 -20.17
CA LYS A 234 21.65 44.15 -19.76
C LYS A 234 21.54 44.36 -18.24
N ALA A 235 22.68 44.41 -17.58
CA ALA A 235 22.81 44.71 -16.16
C ALA A 235 22.31 46.14 -15.85
N ALA A 236 21.48 46.26 -14.82
CA ALA A 236 21.22 47.51 -14.14
C ALA A 236 21.11 47.23 -12.63
N HIS A 237 22.09 47.71 -11.87
CA HIS A 237 22.01 47.80 -10.42
C HIS A 237 21.05 48.93 -10.03
N PRO A 238 20.22 48.70 -9.00
CA PRO A 238 19.91 49.76 -8.07
C PRO A 238 20.30 49.37 -6.65
N THR A 239 21.15 50.20 -6.05
CA THR A 239 21.44 50.26 -4.63
C THR A 239 20.17 50.56 -3.83
N SER A 240 19.81 49.73 -2.87
CA SER A 240 19.09 50.21 -1.68
C SER A 240 19.47 49.40 -0.45
N SER A 241 19.79 50.14 0.60
CA SER A 241 20.31 49.72 1.89
C SER A 241 19.21 49.80 2.93
N VAL A 242 18.85 48.70 3.60
CA VAL A 242 18.08 48.69 4.87
C VAL A 242 18.51 47.46 5.70
N PRO A 243 18.67 47.58 7.04
CA PRO A 243 19.56 46.72 7.82
C PRO A 243 18.91 45.44 8.40
N ALA A 244 19.78 44.49 8.76
CA ALA A 244 19.45 43.21 9.36
C ALA A 244 19.03 43.34 10.83
N ASN A 245 17.79 42.97 11.14
CA ASN A 245 17.36 42.68 12.51
C ASN A 245 17.25 41.17 12.69
N GLY A 246 18.10 40.63 13.57
CA GLY A 246 18.18 39.21 13.89
C GLY A 246 17.02 38.73 14.75
N CYS A 247 16.34 37.68 14.31
CA CYS A 247 15.43 36.91 15.14
C CYS A 247 16.22 35.87 15.94
N ARG A 248 16.28 36.10 17.26
CA ARG A 248 16.90 35.25 18.27
C ARG A 248 15.90 34.17 18.70
N TRP A 249 16.27 32.90 18.61
CA TRP A 249 15.48 31.77 19.14
C TRP A 249 15.67 31.65 20.66
N PRO A 250 14.61 31.46 21.48
CA PRO A 250 14.76 31.27 22.92
C PRO A 250 15.23 29.85 23.28
N SER A 251 16.34 29.76 24.02
CA SER A 251 16.85 28.52 24.62
C SER A 251 15.99 28.09 25.83
N LEU A 252 15.43 26.88 25.79
CA LEU A 252 14.75 26.24 26.91
C LEU A 252 15.76 25.86 28.01
N ARG A 253 15.65 26.49 29.18
CA ARG A 253 16.38 26.12 30.41
C ARG A 253 15.80 24.82 30.99
N LYS A 254 16.66 23.82 31.22
CA LYS A 254 16.36 22.66 32.05
C LYS A 254 16.39 23.06 33.53
N THR A 255 15.25 23.00 34.21
CA THR A 255 15.20 23.03 35.67
C THR A 255 15.31 21.60 36.21
N ARG A 256 16.40 21.30 36.92
CA ARG A 256 16.51 20.13 37.80
C ARG A 256 15.66 20.41 39.05
N ARG A 257 14.73 19.52 39.38
CA ARG A 257 14.18 19.39 40.75
C ARG A 257 14.93 18.25 41.44
N SER A 258 15.61 18.57 42.53
CA SER A 258 16.06 17.60 43.53
C SER A 258 14.96 17.45 44.58
N THR A 259 14.64 16.21 44.90
CA THR A 259 13.79 15.82 46.03
C THR A 259 14.58 15.87 47.34
N SER A 260 13.94 16.41 48.37
CA SER A 260 14.05 15.97 49.76
C SER A 260 12.62 15.89 50.30
#